data_AF-A0A8T4N2W2-F1
#
_entry.id   AF-A0A8T4N2W2-F1
#
_cell.length_a   1.000
_cell.length_b   1.000
_cell.length_c   1.000
_cell.angle_alpha   90.00
_cell.angle_beta   90.00
_cell.angle_gamma   90.00
#
_symmetry.space_group_name_H-M   'P 1'
#
loop_
_entity.id
_entity.type
_entity.pdbx_description
1 polymer ?
#
loop_
_entity_poly.entity_id
_entity_poly.type
_entity_poly.pdbx_seq_one_letter_code
_entity_poly.pdbx_strand_id
1 'polypeptide(L)'
;MAPENLDDLFERSTIALPRQLGLKEAEDLLSYLAMNLPGRISYTANYIRNSMPDGSTQDGGVKLGGMIVNDSTFAVDSFESIHDGIDTTKIAAIRFSPIPGYELSEHRPENIQLWDDVRALIEKY
;
A
#
# COMPACT_ATOMS: atom_id res chain seq x y z
N MET A 1 -15.29 25.22 8.60
CA MET A 1 -14.50 24.06 8.15
C MET A 1 -13.97 23.41 9.41
N ALA A 2 -14.34 22.16 9.67
CA ALA A 2 -13.74 21.41 10.77
C ALA A 2 -12.30 21.09 10.39
N PRO A 3 -11.34 21.11 11.33
CA PRO A 3 -9.98 20.66 11.04
C PRO A 3 -10.05 19.18 10.62
N GLU A 4 -9.60 18.87 9.40
CA GLU A 4 -9.42 17.48 8.98
C GLU A 4 -8.37 16.87 9.92
N ASN A 5 -8.79 15.84 10.64
CA ASN A 5 -8.01 15.20 11.68
C ASN A 5 -6.87 14.39 11.03
N LEU A 6 -5.73 14.24 11.72
CA LEU A 6 -4.68 13.28 11.35
C LEU A 6 -5.25 11.89 11.00
N ASP A 7 -6.32 11.46 11.68
CA ASP A 7 -7.02 10.21 11.41
C ASP A 7 -7.60 10.16 9.99
N ASP A 8 -8.15 11.27 9.48
CA ASP A 8 -8.71 11.35 8.13
C ASP A 8 -7.62 11.19 7.06
N LEU A 9 -6.42 11.73 7.32
CA LEU A 9 -5.27 11.58 6.44
C LEU A 9 -4.77 10.13 6.40
N PHE A 10 -4.67 9.47 7.56
CA PHE A 10 -4.28 8.06 7.62
C PHE A 10 -5.33 7.17 6.97
N GLU A 11 -6.61 7.44 7.17
CA GLU A 11 -7.70 6.75 6.49
C GLU A 11 -7.64 6.98 4.97
N ARG A 12 -7.39 8.21 4.51
CA ARG A 12 -7.33 8.53 3.09
C ARG A 12 -6.12 7.92 2.38
N SER A 13 -4.97 7.89 3.03
CA SER A 13 -3.73 7.30 2.49
C SER A 13 -3.70 5.78 2.62
N THR A 14 -4.62 5.17 3.39
CA THR A 14 -4.76 3.73 3.54
C THR A 14 -5.89 3.20 2.65
N ILE A 15 -5.57 2.27 1.78
CA ILE A 15 -6.52 1.61 0.89
C ILE A 15 -6.70 0.17 1.35
N ALA A 16 -7.85 -0.10 1.95
CA ALA A 16 -8.25 -1.45 2.31
C ALA A 16 -8.41 -2.31 1.05
N LEU A 17 -7.92 -3.55 1.12
CA LEU A 17 -8.13 -4.53 0.07
C LEU A 17 -9.53 -5.16 0.24
N PRO A 18 -10.25 -5.45 -0.87
CA PRO A 18 -11.59 -6.04 -0.81
C PRO A 18 -11.61 -7.42 -0.16
N ARG A 19 -10.45 -8.09 -0.17
CA ARG A 19 -10.18 -9.33 0.56
C ARG A 19 -8.71 -9.35 0.96
N GLN A 20 -8.41 -10.12 2.00
CA GLN A 20 -7.03 -10.38 2.41
C GLN A 20 -6.27 -11.13 1.32
N LEU A 21 -5.05 -10.69 1.02
CA LEU A 21 -4.20 -11.25 -0.03
C LEU A 21 -2.96 -11.93 0.56
N GLY A 22 -2.61 -13.11 0.05
CA GLY A 22 -1.26 -13.67 0.26
C GLY A 22 -0.22 -12.97 -0.61
N LEU A 23 1.07 -13.28 -0.40
CA LEU A 23 2.17 -12.67 -1.15
C LEU A 23 1.98 -12.71 -2.66
N LYS A 24 1.69 -13.90 -3.22
CA LYS A 24 1.54 -14.06 -4.66
C LYS A 24 0.38 -13.24 -5.24
N GLU A 25 -0.75 -13.22 -4.54
CA GLU A 25 -1.93 -12.47 -4.95
C GLU A 25 -1.71 -10.95 -4.87
N ALA A 26 -0.88 -10.50 -3.91
CA ALA A 26 -0.48 -9.11 -3.80
C ALA A 26 0.49 -8.71 -4.93
N GLU A 27 1.42 -9.58 -5.33
CA GLU A 27 2.27 -9.35 -6.51
C GLU A 27 1.45 -9.27 -7.80
N ASP A 28 0.43 -10.13 -7.93
CA ASP A 28 -0.50 -10.11 -9.06
C ASP A 28 -1.33 -8.81 -9.07
N LEU A 29 -1.77 -8.31 -7.91
CA LEU A 29 -2.39 -7.00 -7.77
C LEU A 29 -1.46 -5.87 -8.20
N LEU A 30 -0.19 -5.86 -7.77
CA LEU A 30 0.77 -4.82 -8.17
C LEU A 30 1.05 -4.85 -9.67
N SER A 31 1.11 -6.05 -10.25
CA SER A 31 1.24 -6.23 -11.71
C SER A 31 0.01 -5.66 -12.43
N TYR A 32 -1.19 -5.92 -11.92
CA TYR A 32 -2.43 -5.34 -12.43
C TYR A 32 -2.41 -3.80 -12.33
N LEU A 33 -2.01 -3.23 -11.18
CA LEU A 33 -1.89 -1.79 -11.02
C LEU A 33 -0.88 -1.19 -12.01
N ALA A 34 0.28 -1.82 -12.19
CA ALA A 34 1.30 -1.35 -13.12
C ALA A 34 0.85 -1.39 -14.60
N MET A 35 -0.06 -2.31 -14.95
CA MET A 35 -0.64 -2.38 -16.29
C MET A 35 -1.74 -1.33 -16.54
N ASN A 36 -2.41 -0.87 -15.49
CA ASN A 36 -3.59 0.00 -15.61
C ASN A 36 -3.35 1.44 -15.17
N LEU A 37 -2.29 1.72 -14.41
CA LEU A 37 -1.84 3.07 -14.13
C LEU A 37 -0.93 3.57 -15.27
N PRO A 38 -1.05 4.85 -15.68
CA PRO A 38 -0.17 5.44 -16.67
C PRO A 38 1.18 5.80 -16.04
N GLY A 39 1.95 4.77 -15.65
CA GLY A 39 3.15 4.94 -14.85
C GLY A 39 3.87 3.64 -14.53
N ARG A 40 4.63 3.65 -13.44
CA ARG A 40 5.54 2.57 -13.04
C ARG A 40 5.43 2.29 -11.56
N ILE A 41 5.57 1.01 -11.21
CA ILE A 41 5.62 0.54 -9.83
C ILE A 41 6.95 -0.19 -9.63
N SER A 42 7.69 0.21 -8.61
CA SER A 42 8.89 -0.50 -8.14
C SER A 42 8.62 -0.98 -6.72
N TYR A 43 8.81 -2.26 -6.45
CA TYR A 43 8.46 -2.83 -5.15
C TYR A 43 9.41 -3.94 -4.72
N THR A 44 9.36 -4.26 -3.43
CA THR A 44 9.95 -5.45 -2.83
C THR A 44 8.85 -6.18 -2.07
N ALA A 45 8.73 -7.48 -2.30
CA ALA A 45 7.74 -8.33 -1.65
C ALA A 45 8.42 -9.61 -1.15
N ASN A 46 8.34 -9.90 0.14
CA ASN A 46 8.97 -11.07 0.74
C ASN A 46 8.28 -11.51 2.03
N TYR A 47 8.43 -12.78 2.40
CA TYR A 47 8.13 -13.23 3.76
C TYR A 47 9.20 -12.74 4.73
N ILE A 48 8.78 -12.33 5.92
CA ILE A 48 9.65 -12.13 7.08
C ILE A 48 9.94 -13.52 7.64
N ARG A 49 11.18 -13.99 7.52
CA ARG A 49 11.56 -15.31 8.04
C ARG A 49 11.86 -15.23 9.52
N ASN A 50 11.19 -16.06 10.30
CA ASN A 50 11.45 -16.24 11.73
C ASN A 50 12.36 -17.45 11.92
N SER A 51 13.48 -17.24 12.61
CA SER A 51 14.35 -18.35 13.03
C SER A 51 13.82 -18.92 14.34
N MET A 52 13.60 -20.22 14.37
CA MET A 52 13.13 -20.95 15.54
C MET A 52 14.31 -21.42 16.41
N PRO A 53 14.09 -21.70 17.72
CA PRO A 53 15.15 -22.16 18.62
C PRO A 53 15.80 -23.50 18.20
N ASP A 54 15.11 -24.30 17.40
CA ASP A 54 15.61 -25.56 16.85
C ASP A 54 16.43 -25.39 15.55
N GLY A 55 16.62 -24.14 15.11
CA GLY A 55 17.36 -23.80 13.90
C GLY A 55 16.54 -23.88 12.61
N SER A 56 15.26 -24.28 12.68
CA SER A 56 14.36 -24.21 11.53
C SER A 56 13.97 -22.76 11.22
N THR A 57 13.58 -22.50 9.98
CA THR A 57 13.02 -21.21 9.56
C THR A 57 11.55 -21.39 9.23
N GLN A 58 10.72 -20.47 9.72
CA GLN A 58 9.31 -20.40 9.40
C GLN A 58 9.02 -19.08 8.69
N ASP A 59 8.26 -19.14 7.60
CA ASP A 59 7.74 -17.94 6.97
C ASP A 59 6.73 -17.29 7.92
N GLY A 60 7.04 -16.06 8.34
CA GLY A 60 6.20 -15.18 9.13
C GLY A 60 5.45 -14.19 8.24
N GLY A 61 5.29 -12.96 8.72
CA GLY A 61 4.47 -11.96 8.03
C GLY A 61 4.97 -11.59 6.63
N VAL A 62 4.06 -11.17 5.74
CA VAL A 62 4.44 -10.73 4.40
C VAL A 62 4.79 -9.26 4.43
N LYS A 63 6.04 -8.91 4.10
CA LYS A 63 6.44 -7.51 3.90
C LYS A 63 6.32 -7.17 2.42
N LEU A 64 5.47 -6.20 2.09
CA LEU A 64 5.40 -5.59 0.79
C LEU A 64 5.55 -4.07 0.92
N GLY A 65 6.37 -3.47 0.07
CA GLY A 65 6.50 -2.02 0.00
C GLY A 65 7.26 -1.58 -1.22
N GLY A 66 7.10 -0.31 -1.59
CA GLY A 66 7.64 0.19 -2.83
C GLY A 66 7.30 1.65 -3.09
N MET A 67 7.35 2.01 -4.37
CA MET A 67 7.06 3.33 -4.87
C MET A 67 6.22 3.22 -6.14
N ILE A 68 5.22 4.09 -6.26
CA ILE A 68 4.41 4.27 -7.46
C ILE A 68 4.71 5.64 -8.04
N VAL A 69 4.94 5.68 -9.35
CA VAL A 69 5.11 6.89 -10.13
C VAL A 69 4.01 6.93 -11.17
N ASN A 70 3.23 8.01 -11.22
CA ASN A 70 2.31 8.29 -12.32
C ASN A 70 3.01 9.26 -13.29
N ASP A 71 3.38 8.77 -14.47
CA ASP A 71 4.15 9.55 -15.45
C ASP A 71 3.29 10.66 -16.09
N SER A 72 1.96 10.56 -16.03
CA SER A 72 1.04 11.57 -16.59
C SER A 72 0.86 12.79 -15.68
N THR A 73 0.88 12.58 -14.36
CA THR A 73 0.70 13.65 -13.37
C THR A 73 2.00 14.02 -12.65
N PHE A 74 3.10 13.29 -12.90
CA PHE A 74 4.35 13.35 -12.14
C PHE A 74 4.18 13.11 -10.63
N ALA A 75 3.06 12.48 -10.22
CA ALA A 75 2.85 12.06 -8.84
C ALA A 75 3.82 10.93 -8.50
N VAL A 76 4.40 11.00 -7.31
CA VAL A 76 5.32 9.99 -6.79
C VAL A 76 5.02 9.79 -5.32
N ASP A 77 4.79 8.55 -4.93
CA ASP A 77 4.53 8.20 -3.54
C ASP A 77 5.04 6.80 -3.20
N SER A 78 5.53 6.64 -1.97
CA SER A 78 5.93 5.35 -1.42
C SER A 78 4.76 4.69 -0.71
N PHE A 79 4.71 3.36 -0.77
CA PHE A 79 3.68 2.58 -0.12
C PHE A 79 4.25 1.41 0.66
N GLU A 80 3.48 0.95 1.63
CA GLU A 80 3.74 -0.27 2.39
C GLU A 80 2.45 -1.06 2.62
N SER A 81 2.58 -2.37 2.81
CA SER A 81 1.47 -3.24 3.20
C SER A 81 1.17 -3.11 4.67
N ILE A 82 -0.13 -3.07 5.00
CA ILE A 82 -0.64 -3.31 6.35
C ILE A 82 -1.16 -4.74 6.39
N HIS A 83 -0.68 -5.51 7.37
CA HIS A 83 -1.02 -6.92 7.50
C HIS A 83 -2.35 -7.08 8.23
N ASP A 84 -2.95 -8.25 8.07
CA ASP A 84 -4.06 -8.63 8.93
C ASP A 84 -3.57 -8.77 10.39
N GLY A 85 -4.40 -8.31 11.33
CA GLY A 85 -4.07 -8.32 12.75
C GLY A 85 -4.03 -9.72 13.37
N ILE A 86 -4.59 -10.73 12.70
CA ILE A 86 -4.66 -12.13 13.16
C ILE A 86 -3.70 -12.99 12.33
N ASP A 87 -3.79 -12.95 11.00
CA ASP A 87 -2.92 -13.68 10.09
C ASP A 87 -1.92 -12.74 9.39
N THR A 88 -0.77 -12.54 10.02
CA THR A 88 0.28 -11.66 9.48
C THR A 88 0.84 -12.07 8.12
N THR A 89 0.56 -13.30 7.66
CA THR A 89 0.93 -13.77 6.31
C THR A 89 0.01 -13.19 5.23
N LYS A 90 -1.06 -12.50 5.64
CA LYS A 90 -2.03 -11.85 4.78
C LYS A 90 -1.91 -10.34 4.86
N ILE A 91 -2.05 -9.69 3.71
CA ILE A 91 -2.11 -8.24 3.57
C ILE A 91 -3.58 -7.84 3.57
N ALA A 92 -3.95 -6.86 4.40
CA ALA A 92 -5.30 -6.34 4.52
C ALA A 92 -5.46 -4.96 3.85
N ALA A 93 -4.38 -4.17 3.75
CA ALA A 93 -4.42 -2.86 3.12
C ALA A 93 -3.05 -2.47 2.54
N ILE A 94 -3.05 -1.46 1.68
CA ILE A 94 -1.84 -0.73 1.25
C ILE A 94 -1.94 0.69 1.78
N ARG A 95 -0.86 1.20 2.39
CA ARG A 95 -0.80 2.57 2.89
C ARG A 95 0.28 3.35 2.15
N PHE A 96 -0.11 4.49 1.58
CA PHE A 96 0.82 5.49 1.05
C PHE A 96 1.51 6.25 2.18
N SER A 97 2.54 7.05 1.88
CA SER A 97 3.36 7.70 2.89
C SER A 97 2.92 9.16 3.09
N PRO A 98 1.89 9.44 3.92
CA PRO A 98 1.51 10.81 4.20
C PRO A 98 2.63 11.51 4.97
N ILE A 99 2.69 12.84 4.87
CA ILE A 99 3.61 13.67 5.66
C ILE A 99 3.00 13.85 7.05
N PRO A 100 3.61 13.34 8.13
CA PRO A 100 3.03 13.47 9.46
C PRO A 100 2.91 14.94 9.88
N GLY A 101 1.77 15.30 10.48
CA GLY A 101 1.51 16.66 10.96
C GLY A 101 0.98 17.62 9.90
N TYR A 102 0.81 17.18 8.65
CA TYR A 102 0.17 17.94 7.58
C TYR A 102 -1.31 17.57 7.51
N GLU A 103 -2.17 18.51 7.13
CA GLU A 103 -3.55 18.25 6.74
C GLU A 103 -3.60 17.65 5.32
N LEU A 104 -4.74 17.04 4.96
CA LEU A 104 -4.92 16.50 3.60
C LEU A 104 -4.80 17.60 2.54
N SER A 105 -5.34 18.79 2.82
CA SER A 105 -5.24 19.95 1.92
C SER A 105 -3.81 20.45 1.67
N GLU A 106 -2.86 20.11 2.55
CA GLU A 106 -1.44 20.46 2.44
C GLU A 106 -0.65 19.44 1.62
N HIS A 107 -1.27 18.30 1.27
CA HIS A 107 -0.66 17.32 0.39
C HIS A 107 -0.79 17.76 -1.08
N ARG A 108 0.15 17.30 -1.90
CA ARG A 108 0.12 17.55 -3.35
C ARG A 108 -1.15 16.92 -3.94
N PRO A 109 -2.01 17.69 -4.64
CA PRO A 109 -3.24 17.16 -5.24
C PRO A 109 -3.00 15.96 -6.15
N GLU A 110 -1.84 15.92 -6.83
CA GLU A 110 -1.45 14.83 -7.72
C GLU A 110 -1.22 13.52 -6.96
N ASN A 111 -0.70 13.57 -5.73
CA ASN A 111 -0.55 12.38 -4.88
C ASN A 111 -1.92 11.90 -4.36
N ILE A 112 -2.80 12.83 -3.97
CA ILE A 112 -4.16 12.48 -3.56
C ILE A 112 -4.91 11.80 -4.71
N GLN A 113 -4.80 12.33 -5.92
CA GLN A 113 -5.37 11.72 -7.12
C GLN A 113 -4.78 10.33 -7.39
N LEU A 114 -3.46 10.16 -7.22
CA LEU A 114 -2.82 8.85 -7.33
C LEU A 114 -3.42 7.84 -6.33
N TRP A 115 -3.68 8.24 -5.08
CA TRP A 115 -4.31 7.36 -4.10
C TRP A 115 -5.72 6.96 -4.53
N ASP A 116 -6.49 7.90 -5.10
CA ASP A 116 -7.84 7.65 -5.58
C ASP A 116 -7.86 6.74 -6.81
N ASP A 117 -6.93 6.93 -7.75
CA ASP A 117 -6.76 6.08 -8.93
C ASP A 117 -6.41 4.65 -8.52
N VAL A 118 -5.48 4.48 -7.58
CA VAL A 118 -5.09 3.18 -7.03
C VAL A 118 -6.26 2.51 -6.32
N ARG A 119 -7.05 3.27 -5.53
CA ARG A 119 -8.24 2.75 -4.86
C ARG A 119 -9.26 2.22 -5.86
N ALA A 120 -9.57 3.00 -6.89
CA ALA A 120 -10.52 2.62 -7.92
C ALA A 120 -10.07 1.39 -8.73
N LEU A 121 -8.76 1.16 -8.87
CA LEU A 121 -8.22 -0.04 -9.50
C LEU A 121 -8.25 -1.26 -8.58
N ILE A 122 -7.94 -1.09 -7.30
CA ILE A 122 -8.03 -2.16 -6.28
C ILE A 122 -9.47 -2.68 -6.17
N GLU A 123 -10.48 -1.82 -6.25
CA GLU A 123 -11.89 -2.21 -6.22
C GLU A 123 -12.32 -3.04 -7.44
N LYS A 124 -11.58 -2.97 -8.55
CA LYS A 124 -11.88 -3.68 -9.80
C LYS A 124 -11.10 -4.99 -9.99
N TYR A 125 -10.12 -5.23 -9.13
CA TYR A 125 -9.27 -6.43 -9.14
C TYR A 125 -9.95 -7.60 -8.43
#